data_AF-A0A2H6ACW4-F1
#
_entry.id   AF-A0A2H6ACW4-F1
#
_cell.length_a   1.000
_cell.length_b   1.000
_cell.length_c   1.000
_cell.angle_alpha   90.00
_cell.angle_beta   90.00
_cell.angle_gamma   90.00
#
_symmetry.space_group_name_H-M   'P 1'
#
loop_
_entity.id
_entity.type
_entity.pdbx_description
1 polymer ?
#
loop_
_entity_poly.entity_id
_entity_poly.type
_entity_poly.pdbx_seq_one_letter_code
_entity_poly.pdbx_strand_id
1 'polypeptide(L)'
;MAAQEQLQRCLQLAHKHEQAGQFRERDRCLELALHTAWQAGKVSEAERIWKRLRQSNPHHFLGAYESLSQAMERPEVREYLANVQCHANEWLADPMPAKPMSPGQGCTTMGELVLPLETSLMGDSGNLPENAAGELVTNNANPSSTGLPQTIKASASESLLDRSDQARAAPAAFVGGAVPPSVRSAQVPPRRMAVSDQIHAEEPAASLPDPLSMWIAGSLAVLLALLAALLASYVLFSPFLGQWFWR
;
A
#
# COMPACT_ATOMS: atom_id res chain seq x y z
N MET A 1 -20.58 15.82 4.72
CA MET A 1 -20.14 15.30 6.04
C MET A 1 -19.71 13.84 5.96
N ALA A 2 -20.42 12.97 5.24
CA ALA A 2 -20.04 11.56 5.05
C ALA A 2 -18.57 11.30 4.62
N ALA A 3 -18.02 12.07 3.68
CA ALA A 3 -16.64 11.90 3.23
C ALA A 3 -15.60 12.13 4.35
N GLN A 4 -15.88 13.05 5.28
CA GLN A 4 -15.00 13.34 6.41
C GLN A 4 -14.98 12.19 7.42
N GLU A 5 -16.16 11.63 7.70
CA GLU A 5 -16.32 10.48 8.61
C GLU A 5 -15.64 9.24 8.03
N GLN A 6 -15.83 8.98 6.73
CA GLN A 6 -15.16 7.89 6.03
C GLN A 6 -13.64 8.06 6.07
N LEU A 7 -13.12 9.25 5.78
CA LEU A 7 -11.69 9.56 5.87
C LEU A 7 -11.14 9.25 7.28
N GLN A 8 -11.81 9.72 8.33
CA GLN A 8 -11.40 9.47 9.71
C GLN A 8 -11.43 7.98 10.06
N ARG A 9 -12.48 7.26 9.62
CA ARG A 9 -12.60 5.81 9.84
C ARG A 9 -11.47 5.04 9.17
N CYS A 10 -11.10 5.41 7.93
CA CYS A 10 -9.99 4.78 7.22
C CYS A 10 -8.65 5.02 7.92
N LEU A 11 -8.41 6.24 8.41
CA LEU A 11 -7.18 6.56 9.15
C LEU A 11 -7.09 5.81 10.48
N GLN A 12 -8.20 5.65 11.20
CA GLN A 12 -8.26 4.86 12.43
C GLN A 12 -7.99 3.37 12.15
N LEU A 13 -8.55 2.82 11.07
CA LEU A 13 -8.28 1.43 10.66
C LEU A 13 -6.82 1.25 10.25
N ALA A 14 -6.26 2.17 9.47
CA ALA A 14 -4.83 2.14 9.11
C ALA A 14 -3.94 2.08 10.36
N HIS A 15 -4.26 2.88 11.38
CA HIS A 15 -3.50 2.87 12.63
C HIS A 15 -3.66 1.55 13.41
N LYS A 16 -4.85 0.95 13.45
CA LYS A 16 -5.06 -0.37 14.06
C LYS A 16 -4.27 -1.47 13.34
N HIS A 17 -4.27 -1.47 12.01
CA HIS A 17 -3.51 -2.43 11.21
C HIS A 17 -1.99 -2.23 11.36
N GLU A 18 -1.54 -0.99 11.49
CA GLU A 18 -0.14 -0.66 11.80
C GLU A 18 0.28 -1.24 13.16
N GLN A 19 -0.55 -1.10 14.21
CA GLN A 19 -0.30 -1.70 15.52
C GLN A 19 -0.31 -3.24 15.47
N ALA A 20 -1.13 -3.83 14.62
CA ALA A 20 -1.22 -5.28 14.43
C ALA A 20 -0.12 -5.87 13.52
N GLY A 21 0.77 -5.04 12.95
CA GLY A 21 1.79 -5.48 11.98
C GLY A 21 1.23 -5.89 10.61
N GLN A 22 -0.03 -5.55 10.33
CA GLN A 22 -0.76 -5.86 9.10
C GLN A 22 -0.49 -4.78 8.05
N PHE A 23 0.72 -4.78 7.48
CA PHE A 23 1.18 -3.70 6.60
C PHE A 23 0.39 -3.58 5.28
N ARG A 24 -0.10 -4.69 4.73
CA ARG A 24 -0.88 -4.69 3.48
C ARG A 24 -2.25 -4.03 3.68
N GLU A 25 -2.89 -4.35 4.79
CA GLU A 25 -4.19 -3.81 5.19
C GLU A 25 -4.07 -2.32 5.54
N ARG A 26 -3.01 -1.94 6.25
CA ARG A 26 -2.67 -0.53 6.51
C ARG A 26 -2.57 0.26 5.21
N ASP A 27 -1.81 -0.24 4.24
CA ASP A 27 -1.57 0.47 2.97
C ASP A 27 -2.88 0.66 2.19
N ARG A 28 -3.73 -0.38 2.11
CA ARG A 28 -5.08 -0.27 1.51
C ARG A 28 -5.95 0.78 2.19
N CYS A 29 -5.95 0.83 3.53
CA CYS A 29 -6.70 1.86 4.26
C CYS A 29 -6.17 3.28 3.98
N LEU A 30 -4.85 3.43 3.83
CA LEU A 30 -4.23 4.72 3.47
C LEU A 30 -4.54 5.13 2.02
N GLU A 31 -4.54 4.20 1.07
CA GLU A 31 -4.95 4.45 -0.33
C GLU A 31 -6.41 4.91 -0.41
N LEU A 32 -7.29 4.29 0.36
CA LEU A 32 -8.68 4.68 0.42
C LEU A 32 -8.87 6.06 1.08
N ALA A 33 -8.16 6.32 2.18
CA ALA A 33 -8.14 7.63 2.83
C ALA A 33 -7.63 8.72 1.86
N LEU A 34 -6.58 8.42 1.12
CA LEU A 34 -6.01 9.28 0.09
C LEU A 34 -7.06 9.65 -0.98
N HIS A 35 -7.73 8.64 -1.53
CA HIS A 35 -8.76 8.84 -2.55
C HIS A 35 -9.94 9.67 -2.02
N THR A 36 -10.40 9.37 -0.80
CA THR A 36 -11.51 10.09 -0.15
C THR A 36 -11.15 11.56 0.11
N ALA A 37 -9.93 11.83 0.59
CA ALA A 37 -9.44 13.20 0.80
C ALA A 37 -9.32 13.97 -0.52
N TRP A 38 -8.86 13.31 -1.59
CA TRP A 38 -8.78 13.90 -2.91
C TRP A 38 -10.17 14.24 -3.47
N GLN A 39 -11.12 13.30 -3.42
CA GLN A 39 -12.51 13.54 -3.85
C GLN A 39 -13.19 14.66 -3.05
N ALA A 40 -12.85 14.81 -1.77
CA ALA A 40 -13.34 15.89 -0.92
C ALA A 40 -12.70 17.27 -1.22
N GLY A 41 -11.81 17.37 -2.21
CA GLY A 41 -11.08 18.60 -2.55
C GLY A 41 -9.99 18.97 -1.55
N LYS A 42 -9.65 18.07 -0.62
CA LYS A 42 -8.68 18.31 0.44
C LYS A 42 -7.27 17.88 0.03
N VAL A 43 -6.74 18.58 -0.97
CA VAL A 43 -5.43 18.27 -1.58
C VAL A 43 -4.32 18.19 -0.53
N SER A 44 -4.29 19.12 0.43
CA SER A 44 -3.27 19.16 1.48
C SER A 44 -3.32 17.96 2.44
N GLU A 45 -4.51 17.44 2.77
CA GLU A 45 -4.66 16.23 3.59
C GLU A 45 -4.28 14.99 2.78
N ALA A 46 -4.72 14.92 1.53
CA ALA A 46 -4.38 13.83 0.62
C ALA A 46 -2.86 13.70 0.45
N GLU A 47 -2.16 14.81 0.25
CA GLU A 47 -0.71 14.81 0.07
C GLU A 47 0.05 14.41 1.34
N ARG A 48 -0.47 14.74 2.52
CA ARG A 48 0.07 14.22 3.80
C ARG A 48 -0.08 12.70 3.91
N ILE A 49 -1.24 12.17 3.52
CA ILE A 49 -1.51 10.73 3.53
C ILE A 49 -0.60 10.01 2.51
N TRP A 50 -0.44 10.58 1.32
CA TRP A 50 0.47 10.06 0.30
C TRP A 50 1.93 10.01 0.78
N LYS A 51 2.42 11.08 1.41
CA LYS A 51 3.77 11.10 2.01
C LYS A 51 3.93 10.00 3.06
N ARG A 52 2.93 9.79 3.91
CA ARG A 52 2.95 8.71 4.90
C ARG A 52 2.99 7.33 4.24
N LEU A 53 2.17 7.10 3.21
CA LEU A 53 2.15 5.84 2.45
C LEU A 53 3.52 5.56 1.80
N ARG A 54 4.14 6.58 1.21
CA ARG A 54 5.47 6.46 0.58
C ARG A 54 6.57 6.16 1.60
N GLN A 55 6.51 6.78 2.78
CA GLN A 55 7.45 6.49 3.87
C GLN A 55 7.34 5.06 4.37
N SER A 56 6.10 4.54 4.44
CA SER A 56 5.85 3.20 4.95
C SER A 56 6.01 2.09 3.91
N ASN A 57 5.86 2.42 2.62
CA ASN A 57 6.02 1.50 1.49
C ASN A 57 6.61 2.24 0.28
N PRO A 58 7.95 2.29 0.15
CA PRO A 58 8.62 3.02 -0.94
C PRO A 58 8.42 2.36 -2.31
N HIS A 59 8.09 1.06 -2.35
CA HIS A 59 7.83 0.31 -3.58
C HIS A 59 6.37 0.39 -4.04
N HIS A 60 5.55 1.21 -3.37
CA HIS A 60 4.15 1.39 -3.74
C HIS A 60 4.03 2.01 -5.14
N PHE A 61 2.98 1.65 -5.90
CA PHE A 61 2.72 2.16 -7.25
C PHE A 61 2.76 3.70 -7.32
N LEU A 62 2.20 4.37 -6.30
CA LEU A 62 2.20 5.83 -6.19
C LEU A 62 3.55 6.44 -5.80
N GLY A 63 4.54 5.64 -5.43
CA GLY A 63 5.88 6.08 -5.01
C GLY A 63 6.80 6.51 -6.16
N ALA A 64 6.43 6.17 -7.40
CA ALA A 64 7.16 6.53 -8.62
C ALA A 64 7.01 8.02 -8.99
N TYR A 65 6.05 8.73 -8.40
CA TYR A 65 5.75 10.12 -8.70
C TYR A 65 6.37 11.07 -7.67
N GLU A 66 6.65 12.30 -8.08
CA GLU A 66 7.27 13.31 -7.21
C GLU A 66 6.24 13.95 -6.26
N SER A 67 5.01 14.13 -6.73
CA SER A 67 3.88 14.65 -5.96
C SER A 67 2.60 13.87 -6.23
N LEU A 68 1.63 14.01 -5.33
CA LEU A 68 0.31 13.42 -5.54
C LEU A 68 -0.43 14.07 -6.71
N SER A 69 -0.29 15.39 -6.88
CA SER A 69 -0.91 16.10 -8.00
C SER A 69 -0.43 15.56 -9.35
N GLN A 70 0.88 15.34 -9.50
CA GLN A 70 1.48 14.76 -10.69
C GLN A 70 0.99 13.32 -10.93
N ALA A 71 0.84 12.52 -9.85
CA ALA A 71 0.29 11.19 -9.96
C ALA A 71 -1.16 11.22 -10.48
N MET A 72 -1.99 12.14 -9.98
CA MET A 72 -3.40 12.24 -10.35
C MET A 72 -3.66 12.73 -11.78
N GLU A 73 -2.67 13.34 -12.45
CA GLU A 73 -2.75 13.66 -13.88
C GLU A 73 -2.79 12.38 -14.74
N ARG A 74 -2.16 11.30 -14.26
CA ARG A 74 -2.10 10.02 -14.96
C ARG A 74 -3.44 9.30 -14.90
N PRO A 75 -4.02 8.88 -16.04
CA PRO A 75 -5.29 8.16 -16.05
C PRO A 75 -5.19 6.83 -15.28
N GLU A 76 -4.05 6.14 -15.34
CA GLU A 76 -3.82 4.85 -14.69
C GLU A 76 -3.92 4.95 -13.16
N VAL A 77 -3.44 6.05 -12.59
CA VAL A 77 -3.53 6.33 -11.14
C VAL A 77 -4.98 6.60 -10.73
N ARG A 78 -5.73 7.33 -11.56
CA ARG A 78 -7.14 7.61 -11.30
C ARG A 78 -7.99 6.34 -11.36
N GLU A 79 -7.76 5.50 -12.35
CA GLU A 79 -8.41 4.20 -12.49
C GLU A 79 -8.06 3.27 -11.33
N TYR A 80 -6.78 3.22 -10.95
CA TYR A 80 -6.31 2.45 -9.79
C TYR A 80 -7.05 2.85 -8.51
N LEU A 81 -7.10 4.14 -8.19
CA LEU A 81 -7.76 4.60 -6.96
C LEU A 81 -9.28 4.41 -7.00
N ALA A 82 -9.90 4.55 -8.17
CA ALA A 82 -11.32 4.24 -8.35
C ALA A 82 -11.59 2.74 -8.11
N ASN A 83 -10.70 1.86 -8.58
CA ASN A 83 -10.81 0.42 -8.34
C ASN A 83 -10.63 0.09 -6.84
N VAL A 84 -9.66 0.72 -6.16
CA VAL A 84 -9.48 0.60 -4.71
C VAL A 84 -10.76 1.00 -3.97
N GLN A 85 -11.44 2.09 -4.38
CA GLN A 85 -12.70 2.50 -3.77
C GLN A 85 -13.83 1.47 -3.98
N CYS A 86 -13.91 0.86 -5.16
CA CYS A 86 -14.90 -0.16 -5.46
C CYS A 86 -14.75 -1.38 -4.54
N HIS A 87 -13.53 -1.90 -4.41
CA HIS A 87 -13.23 -3.05 -3.54
C HIS A 87 -13.30 -2.70 -2.05
N ALA A 88 -12.99 -1.45 -1.68
CA ALA A 88 -13.04 -1.02 -0.30
C ALA A 88 -14.44 -0.99 0.30
N ASN A 89 -15.47 -0.67 -0.49
CA ASN A 89 -16.84 -0.64 0.01
C ASN A 89 -17.30 -2.02 0.47
N GLU A 90 -16.87 -3.08 -0.21
CA GLU A 90 -17.09 -4.46 0.21
C GLU A 90 -16.40 -4.74 1.55
N TRP A 91 -15.16 -4.28 1.70
CA TRP A 91 -14.33 -4.50 2.90
C TRP A 91 -14.74 -3.66 4.11
N LEU A 92 -15.35 -2.50 3.89
CA LEU A 92 -15.86 -1.61 4.94
C LEU A 92 -17.27 -1.98 5.41
N ALA A 93 -18.07 -2.58 4.53
CA ALA A 93 -19.42 -3.02 4.81
C ALA A 93 -19.44 -4.23 5.73
N ASP A 94 -18.53 -5.17 5.52
CA ASP A 94 -18.36 -6.33 6.39
C ASP A 94 -17.01 -6.18 7.11
N PRO A 95 -16.99 -5.74 8.39
CA PRO A 95 -15.76 -5.69 9.14
C PRO A 95 -15.27 -7.13 9.27
N MET A 96 -14.42 -7.55 8.32
CA MET A 96 -13.88 -8.89 8.17
C MET A 96 -13.82 -9.53 9.55
N PRO A 97 -14.68 -10.53 9.85
CA PRO A 97 -14.71 -11.12 11.17
C PRO A 97 -13.28 -11.53 11.41
N ALA A 98 -12.61 -10.87 12.36
CA ALA A 98 -11.16 -10.88 12.49
C ALA A 98 -10.74 -12.33 12.43
N LYS A 99 -10.38 -12.82 11.22
CA LYS A 99 -10.27 -14.24 10.99
C LYS A 99 -9.09 -14.56 11.86
N PRO A 100 -9.28 -15.28 12.99
CA PRO A 100 -8.25 -15.37 14.00
C PRO A 100 -7.07 -15.91 13.25
N MET A 101 -6.10 -15.02 13.03
CA MET A 101 -4.95 -15.29 12.22
C MET A 101 -4.18 -16.22 13.12
N SER A 102 -4.43 -17.51 12.93
CA SER A 102 -4.01 -18.54 13.86
C SER A 102 -2.51 -18.33 14.01
N PRO A 103 -2.00 -18.01 15.21
CA PRO A 103 -0.64 -17.52 15.40
C PRO A 103 0.45 -18.58 15.12
N GLY A 104 0.15 -19.60 14.32
CA GLY A 104 1.03 -20.71 13.96
C GLY A 104 1.21 -20.96 12.45
N GLN A 105 0.62 -20.18 11.53
CA GLN A 105 1.00 -20.28 10.12
C GLN A 105 2.11 -19.29 9.83
N GLY A 106 3.32 -19.75 10.14
CA GLY A 106 4.57 -19.06 9.91
C GLY A 106 4.66 -18.53 8.49
N CYS A 107 5.24 -17.33 8.41
CA CYS A 107 6.08 -16.91 7.31
C CYS A 107 6.80 -18.15 6.76
N THR A 108 6.36 -18.65 5.61
CA THR A 108 7.09 -19.65 4.84
C THR A 108 8.29 -18.90 4.28
N THR A 109 9.29 -18.73 5.15
CA THR A 109 10.66 -18.54 4.73
C THR A 109 10.97 -19.73 3.85
N MET A 110 11.12 -19.48 2.55
CA MET A 110 11.69 -20.42 1.60
C MET A 110 13.11 -20.75 2.06
N GLY A 111 13.26 -21.69 2.99
CA GLY A 111 14.56 -21.92 3.63
C GLY A 111 14.65 -22.97 4.73
N GLU A 112 13.64 -23.78 5.00
CA GLU A 112 13.84 -25.00 5.80
C GLU A 112 13.70 -26.22 4.90
N LEU A 113 14.74 -26.45 4.09
CA LEU A 113 15.06 -27.79 3.62
C LEU A 113 15.35 -28.62 4.86
N VAL A 114 14.36 -29.41 5.28
CA VAL A 114 14.57 -30.54 6.18
C VAL A 114 15.46 -31.52 5.45
N LEU A 115 16.77 -31.39 5.65
CA LEU A 115 17.72 -32.47 5.41
C LEU A 115 17.70 -33.37 6.64
N PRO A 116 17.46 -34.68 6.49
CA PRO A 116 17.66 -35.63 7.58
C PRO A 116 19.16 -35.79 7.81
N LEU A 117 19.71 -35.00 8.73
CA LEU A 117 21.04 -35.24 9.29
C LEU A 117 20.90 -36.22 10.46
N GLU A 118 20.85 -37.50 10.13
CA GLU A 118 21.39 -38.51 11.02
C GLU A 118 22.91 -38.44 10.93
N THR A 119 23.59 -37.91 11.95
CA THR A 119 24.93 -38.34 12.38
C THR A 119 25.28 -37.68 13.73
N SER A 120 25.33 -38.52 14.76
CA SER A 120 26.25 -38.53 15.91
C SER A 120 27.24 -37.36 16.08
N LEU A 121 27.42 -36.85 17.32
CA LEU A 121 28.56 -37.16 18.22
C LEU A 121 28.58 -36.20 19.45
N MET A 122 28.47 -36.76 20.66
CA MET A 122 29.39 -36.62 21.81
C MET A 122 30.01 -35.25 22.18
N GLY A 123 29.83 -34.87 23.46
CA GLY A 123 30.61 -33.85 24.20
C GLY A 123 29.70 -33.02 25.12
N ASP A 124 29.28 -33.50 26.29
CA ASP A 124 29.99 -33.47 27.58
C ASP A 124 30.98 -32.31 27.77
N SER A 125 30.60 -31.31 28.57
CA SER A 125 31.40 -30.74 29.67
C SER A 125 30.67 -29.52 30.25
N GLY A 126 30.39 -29.58 31.55
CA GLY A 126 29.63 -28.56 32.27
C GLY A 126 30.38 -27.27 32.61
N ASN A 127 29.61 -26.28 33.04
CA ASN A 127 29.86 -25.45 34.23
C ASN A 127 28.79 -24.37 34.33
N LEU A 128 27.92 -24.50 35.33
CA LEU A 128 27.11 -23.41 35.87
C LEU A 128 27.61 -23.13 37.29
N PRO A 129 27.93 -21.88 37.62
CA PRO A 129 27.58 -21.29 38.90
C PRO A 129 26.45 -20.27 38.66
N GLU A 130 25.27 -20.38 39.25
CA GLU A 130 24.94 -20.31 40.69
C GLU A 130 25.30 -18.95 41.32
N ASN A 131 24.28 -18.08 41.35
CA ASN A 131 23.91 -17.09 42.36
C ASN A 131 24.98 -16.38 43.22
N ALA A 132 25.02 -15.04 43.11
CA ALA A 132 25.11 -14.09 44.25
C ALA A 132 24.94 -12.66 43.68
N ALA A 133 23.85 -11.94 43.95
CA ALA A 133 23.59 -11.12 45.14
C ALA A 133 24.25 -9.71 45.09
N GLY A 134 23.44 -8.68 45.38
CA GLY A 134 23.85 -7.27 45.49
C GLY A 134 23.74 -6.53 44.15
N GLU A 135 23.23 -5.31 44.03
CA GLU A 135 23.36 -4.19 44.95
C GLU A 135 22.27 -3.15 44.66
N LEU A 136 21.72 -2.61 45.75
CA LEU A 136 20.74 -1.54 45.82
C LEU A 136 21.49 -0.25 46.12
N VAL A 137 21.62 0.69 45.17
CA VAL A 137 22.08 2.07 45.47
C VAL A 137 21.40 3.11 44.56
N THR A 138 20.45 3.80 45.18
CA THR A 138 20.09 5.23 45.15
C THR A 138 20.60 6.19 44.07
N ASN A 139 19.66 7.03 43.63
CA ASN A 139 19.74 8.50 43.46
C ASN A 139 20.91 9.10 42.67
N ASN A 140 20.59 9.77 41.55
CA ASN A 140 20.99 11.18 41.47
C ASN A 140 20.10 11.98 40.52
N ALA A 141 19.34 12.90 41.13
CA ALA A 141 18.87 14.09 40.46
C ALA A 141 20.07 15.01 40.25
N ASN A 142 20.22 15.59 39.05
CA ASN A 142 20.65 16.97 38.99
C ASN A 142 20.10 17.68 37.74
N PRO A 143 19.37 18.80 37.92
CA PRO A 143 19.03 19.75 36.87
C PRO A 143 20.11 20.83 36.70
N SER A 144 20.13 21.44 35.51
CA SER A 144 20.60 22.80 35.22
C SER A 144 22.10 23.14 35.34
N SER A 145 22.73 23.47 34.20
CA SER A 145 23.41 24.77 34.00
C SER A 145 23.94 24.89 32.56
N THR A 146 23.56 25.86 31.72
CA THR A 146 23.87 27.32 31.70
C THR A 146 25.03 27.66 30.74
N GLY A 147 24.75 28.55 29.75
CA GLY A 147 25.72 29.43 29.06
C GLY A 147 25.92 29.14 27.56
N LEU A 148 25.22 29.79 26.61
CA LEU A 148 25.50 31.10 25.93
C LEU A 148 26.77 31.10 25.02
N PRO A 149 26.92 32.01 24.02
CA PRO A 149 26.03 32.44 22.94
C PRO A 149 26.72 32.40 21.55
N GLN A 150 25.98 32.23 20.44
CA GLN A 150 26.44 32.61 19.09
C GLN A 150 25.24 33.32 18.42
N THR A 151 25.16 34.64 18.31
CA THR A 151 26.01 35.65 17.66
C THR A 151 26.15 35.46 16.14
N ILE A 152 25.19 36.08 15.44
CA ILE A 152 25.30 36.85 14.18
C ILE A 152 25.69 36.09 12.89
N LYS A 153 24.70 35.95 11.99
CA LYS A 153 24.76 36.61 10.66
C LYS A 153 23.37 36.78 10.05
N ALA A 154 22.80 37.95 10.28
CA ALA A 154 21.85 38.55 9.37
C ALA A 154 22.59 38.90 8.08
N SER A 155 22.12 38.37 6.95
CA SER A 155 22.37 38.97 5.65
C SER A 155 21.02 39.36 5.08
N ALA A 156 20.64 40.61 5.38
CA ALA A 156 19.74 41.35 4.54
C ALA A 156 20.38 41.47 3.16
N SER A 157 19.65 41.07 2.12
CA SER A 157 19.84 41.63 0.79
C SER A 157 18.49 42.23 0.42
N GLU A 158 18.46 43.55 0.49
CA GLU A 158 17.45 44.41 -0.08
C GLU A 158 17.25 44.06 -1.56
N SER A 159 15.99 43.91 -1.97
CA SER A 159 15.58 44.20 -3.34
C SER A 159 14.19 44.81 -3.26
N LEU A 160 14.20 46.11 -2.97
CA LEU A 160 13.07 47.01 -2.95
C LEU A 160 13.21 47.91 -4.18
N LEU A 161 12.12 48.07 -4.94
CA LEU A 161 11.86 48.98 -6.08
C LEU A 161 11.72 48.29 -7.46
N ASP A 162 10.48 47.94 -7.80
CA ASP A 162 9.77 48.54 -8.96
C ASP A 162 8.28 48.18 -8.79
N ARG A 163 7.38 49.01 -8.27
CA ARG A 163 6.83 50.27 -8.80
C ARG A 163 6.47 50.22 -10.28
N SER A 164 5.36 49.57 -10.59
CA SER A 164 4.48 50.05 -11.66
C SER A 164 3.03 50.04 -11.18
N ASP A 165 2.65 51.21 -10.66
CA ASP A 165 1.29 51.71 -10.66
C ASP A 165 0.75 51.66 -12.10
N GLN A 166 -0.26 50.84 -12.37
CA GLN A 166 -1.19 51.10 -13.45
C GLN A 166 -2.62 50.94 -12.96
N ALA A 167 -3.07 51.97 -12.25
CA ALA A 167 -4.47 52.32 -12.22
C ALA A 167 -4.93 52.64 -13.66
N ARG A 168 -6.13 52.18 -14.04
CA ARG A 168 -7.27 53.02 -14.47
C ARG A 168 -8.24 52.24 -15.37
N ALA A 169 -9.47 52.12 -14.85
CA ALA A 169 -10.77 52.17 -15.54
C ALA A 169 -11.05 51.17 -16.68
N ALA A 170 -12.04 50.30 -16.47
CA ALA A 170 -13.41 50.57 -16.92
C ALA A 170 -14.39 49.46 -16.47
N PRO A 171 -15.62 49.82 -16.09
CA PRO A 171 -16.75 48.91 -15.97
C PRO A 171 -17.43 48.77 -17.33
N ALA A 172 -17.55 47.54 -17.84
CA ALA A 172 -18.42 47.25 -18.97
C ALA A 172 -19.45 46.22 -18.54
N ALA A 173 -20.69 46.69 -18.45
CA ALA A 173 -21.89 45.90 -18.32
C ALA A 173 -21.92 44.81 -19.39
N PHE A 174 -21.97 43.54 -18.97
CA PHE A 174 -22.42 42.48 -19.88
C PHE A 174 -23.92 42.28 -19.68
N VAL A 175 -24.62 42.71 -20.72
CA VAL A 175 -26.05 42.67 -20.96
C VAL A 175 -26.54 41.23 -20.89
N GLY A 176 -27.68 41.06 -20.22
CA GLY A 176 -28.42 39.81 -20.17
C GLY A 176 -28.79 39.30 -21.57
N GLY A 177 -28.71 37.99 -21.75
CA GLY A 177 -29.08 37.33 -22.98
C GLY A 177 -29.34 35.86 -22.77
N ALA A 178 -30.64 35.52 -22.80
CA ALA A 178 -31.20 34.22 -23.16
C ALA A 178 -30.93 33.03 -22.21
N VAL A 179 -31.86 32.88 -21.26
CA VAL A 179 -32.38 31.60 -20.79
C VAL A 179 -32.83 30.75 -21.99
N PRO A 180 -32.29 29.55 -22.23
CA PRO A 180 -32.97 28.56 -23.06
C PRO A 180 -34.08 27.86 -22.24
N PRO A 181 -35.24 27.59 -22.85
CA PRO A 181 -36.40 27.07 -22.15
C PRO A 181 -36.20 25.63 -21.68
N SER A 182 -36.70 25.40 -20.47
CA SER A 182 -37.01 24.12 -19.85
C SER A 182 -37.69 23.16 -20.85
N VAL A 183 -36.92 22.21 -21.38
CA VAL A 183 -37.49 21.06 -22.11
C VAL A 183 -38.05 20.08 -21.08
N ARG A 184 -39.36 20.25 -20.86
CA ARG A 184 -40.26 19.30 -20.20
C ARG A 184 -40.38 18.05 -21.08
N SER A 185 -39.46 17.10 -20.93
CA SER A 185 -39.60 15.78 -21.56
C SER A 185 -40.28 14.79 -20.61
N ALA A 186 -41.55 14.55 -20.93
CA ALA A 186 -42.27 13.29 -20.82
C ALA A 186 -41.97 12.38 -19.62
N GLN A 187 -42.84 12.52 -18.63
CA GLN A 187 -43.25 11.49 -17.69
C GLN A 187 -43.56 10.18 -18.45
N VAL A 188 -42.66 9.21 -18.39
CA VAL A 188 -42.88 7.85 -18.88
C VAL A 188 -43.73 7.11 -17.84
N PRO A 189 -44.85 6.47 -18.23
CA PRO A 189 -45.71 5.74 -17.31
C PRO A 189 -45.02 4.48 -16.75
N PRO A 190 -45.34 4.05 -15.52
CA PRO A 190 -44.80 2.83 -14.93
C PRO A 190 -45.36 1.62 -15.68
N ARG A 191 -44.51 0.98 -16.51
CA ARG A 191 -44.82 -0.30 -17.13
C ARG A 191 -44.70 -1.39 -16.06
N ARG A 192 -45.83 -1.63 -15.40
CA ARG A 192 -46.10 -2.81 -14.56
C ARG A 192 -45.97 -4.06 -15.43
N MET A 193 -44.77 -4.62 -15.53
CA MET A 193 -44.59 -5.98 -16.04
C MET A 193 -44.59 -6.94 -14.86
N ALA A 194 -45.40 -7.98 -15.04
CA ALA A 194 -45.65 -9.03 -14.09
C ALA A 194 -44.34 -9.64 -13.60
N VAL A 195 -44.26 -9.80 -12.28
CA VAL A 195 -43.48 -10.83 -11.62
C VAL A 195 -43.96 -12.17 -12.19
N SER A 196 -43.23 -12.68 -13.18
CA SER A 196 -43.19 -14.11 -13.46
C SER A 196 -42.11 -14.68 -12.57
N ASP A 197 -42.54 -15.39 -11.53
CA ASP A 197 -41.74 -16.42 -10.87
C ASP A 197 -41.20 -17.37 -11.93
N GLN A 198 -39.94 -17.17 -12.31
CA GLN A 198 -39.19 -18.16 -13.06
C GLN A 198 -37.96 -18.50 -12.23
N ILE A 199 -38.16 -19.47 -11.35
CA ILE A 199 -37.11 -20.27 -10.73
C ILE A 199 -36.38 -20.97 -11.89
N HIS A 200 -35.39 -20.28 -12.46
CA HIS A 200 -34.37 -20.93 -13.26
C HIS A 200 -33.25 -21.33 -12.32
N ALA A 201 -33.14 -22.64 -12.11
CA ALA A 201 -31.94 -23.27 -11.60
C ALA A 201 -30.75 -22.76 -12.44
N GLU A 202 -29.88 -21.98 -11.81
CA GLU A 202 -28.57 -21.63 -12.36
C GLU A 202 -27.79 -22.92 -12.58
N GLU A 203 -27.79 -23.37 -13.82
CA GLU A 203 -26.77 -24.24 -14.38
C GLU A 203 -25.41 -23.53 -14.21
N PRO A 204 -24.41 -24.14 -13.56
CA PRO A 204 -23.14 -23.49 -13.31
C PRO A 204 -22.45 -23.21 -14.64
N ALA A 205 -22.51 -21.96 -15.07
CA ALA A 205 -21.80 -21.46 -16.24
C ALA A 205 -20.32 -21.81 -16.07
N ALA A 206 -19.86 -22.77 -16.87
CA ALA A 206 -18.47 -23.12 -16.99
C ALA A 206 -17.69 -21.86 -17.36
N SER A 207 -16.92 -21.35 -16.40
CA SER A 207 -16.06 -20.20 -16.59
C SER A 207 -15.07 -20.53 -17.71
N LEU A 208 -15.18 -19.78 -18.80
CA LEU A 208 -14.21 -19.80 -19.89
C LEU A 208 -12.83 -19.50 -19.29
N PRO A 209 -11.83 -20.39 -19.48
CA PRO A 209 -10.52 -20.21 -18.87
C PRO A 209 -9.85 -18.96 -19.44
N ASP A 210 -9.42 -18.06 -18.55
CA ASP A 210 -8.71 -16.84 -18.93
C ASP A 210 -7.45 -17.19 -19.73
N PRO A 211 -7.29 -16.63 -20.95
CA PRO A 211 -6.19 -16.98 -21.86
C PRO A 211 -4.81 -16.58 -21.31
N LEU A 212 -4.76 -15.73 -20.29
CA LEU A 212 -3.54 -15.33 -19.59
C LEU A 212 -2.97 -16.47 -18.72
N SER A 213 -3.81 -17.38 -18.22
CA SER A 213 -3.36 -18.52 -17.41
C SER A 213 -2.53 -19.54 -18.21
N MET A 214 -2.83 -19.68 -19.50
CA MET A 214 -2.22 -20.71 -20.36
C MET A 214 -0.75 -20.40 -20.68
N TRP A 215 -0.39 -19.12 -20.86
CA TRP A 215 0.99 -18.71 -21.10
C TRP A 215 1.87 -18.86 -19.86
N ILE A 216 1.32 -18.56 -18.68
CA ILE A 216 2.04 -18.70 -17.41
C ILE A 216 2.34 -20.17 -17.16
N ALA A 217 1.35 -21.05 -17.31
CA ALA A 217 1.53 -22.50 -17.16
C ALA A 217 2.55 -23.07 -18.17
N GLY A 218 2.50 -22.63 -19.43
CA GLY A 218 3.46 -23.03 -20.46
C GLY A 218 4.89 -22.60 -20.14
N SER A 219 5.09 -21.34 -19.73
CA SER A 219 6.42 -20.83 -19.38
C SER A 219 7.04 -21.55 -18.18
N LEU A 220 6.23 -21.87 -17.17
CA LEU A 220 6.67 -22.60 -15.98
C LEU A 220 7.09 -24.04 -16.34
N ALA A 221 6.34 -24.73 -17.19
CA ALA A 221 6.68 -26.08 -17.63
C ALA A 221 8.01 -26.13 -18.40
N VAL A 222 8.25 -25.16 -19.29
CA VAL A 222 9.53 -25.05 -20.02
C VAL A 222 10.69 -24.79 -19.07
N LEU A 223 10.52 -23.91 -18.09
CA LEU A 223 11.56 -23.60 -17.10
C LEU A 223 11.92 -24.81 -16.24
N LEU A 224 10.91 -25.58 -15.80
CA LEU A 224 11.13 -26.83 -15.07
C LEU A 224 11.84 -27.89 -15.92
N ALA A 225 11.49 -28.01 -17.20
CA ALA A 225 12.16 -28.94 -18.12
C ALA A 225 13.64 -28.57 -18.34
N LEU A 226 13.95 -27.28 -18.49
CA LEU A 226 15.33 -26.80 -18.60
C LEU A 226 16.13 -27.04 -17.33
N LEU A 227 15.54 -26.79 -16.15
CA LEU A 227 16.19 -27.05 -14.87
C LEU A 227 16.50 -28.55 -14.70
N ALA A 228 15.56 -29.42 -15.05
CA ALA A 228 15.75 -30.87 -14.99
C ALA A 228 16.85 -31.34 -15.96
N ALA A 229 16.90 -30.78 -17.17
CA ALA A 229 17.95 -31.07 -18.15
C ALA A 229 19.33 -30.62 -17.66
N LEU A 230 19.43 -29.44 -17.04
CA LEU A 230 20.67 -28.94 -16.44
C LEU A 230 21.14 -29.84 -15.29
N LEU A 231 20.23 -30.22 -14.38
CA LEU A 231 20.53 -31.16 -13.29
C LEU A 231 21.00 -32.51 -13.81
N ALA A 232 20.31 -33.08 -14.81
CA ALA A 232 20.70 -34.33 -15.43
C ALA A 232 22.09 -34.23 -16.08
N SER A 233 22.36 -33.13 -16.80
CA SER A 233 23.68 -32.88 -17.38
C SER A 233 24.76 -32.78 -16.30
N TYR A 234 24.50 -32.06 -15.21
CA TYR A 234 25.44 -31.92 -14.10
C TYR A 234 25.79 -33.27 -13.48
N VAL A 235 24.80 -34.12 -13.22
CA VAL A 235 25.03 -35.48 -12.69
C VAL A 235 25.88 -36.30 -13.67
N LEU A 236 25.59 -36.21 -14.98
CA LEU A 236 26.31 -36.95 -16.01
C LEU A 236 27.75 -36.48 -16.20
N PHE A 237 28.02 -35.19 -16.00
CA PHE A 237 29.35 -34.57 -16.10
C PHE A 237 30.15 -34.58 -14.78
N SER A 238 29.49 -34.82 -13.64
CA SER A 238 30.15 -34.87 -12.31
C SER A 238 31.39 -35.78 -12.23
N PRO A 239 31.45 -37.01 -12.82
CA PRO A 239 32.65 -37.83 -12.75
C PRO A 239 33.84 -37.24 -13.53
N PHE A 240 33.58 -36.43 -14.56
CA PHE A 240 34.63 -35.80 -15.37
C PHE A 240 35.20 -34.55 -14.70
N LEU A 241 34.34 -33.80 -13.98
CA LEU A 241 34.74 -32.60 -13.24
C LEU A 241 35.68 -32.93 -12.07
N GLY A 242 35.49 -34.08 -11.40
CA GLY A 242 36.35 -34.53 -10.29
C GLY A 242 37.81 -34.76 -10.68
N GLN A 243 38.09 -35.15 -11.93
CA GLN A 243 39.47 -35.38 -12.39
C GLN A 243 40.25 -34.09 -12.68
N TRP A 244 39.57 -32.97 -12.90
CA TRP A 244 40.21 -31.69 -13.19
C TRP A 244 40.67 -30.93 -11.95
N PHE A 245 40.11 -31.23 -10.77
CA PHE A 245 40.44 -30.52 -9.53
C PHE A 245 41.65 -31.08 -8.77
N TRP A 246 42.18 -32.23 -9.17
CA TRP A 246 43.29 -32.92 -8.48
C TRP A 246 44.60 -32.97 -9.28
N ARG A 247 44.76 -32.09 -10.27
CA ARG A 247 46.02 -31.84 -10.98
C ARG A 247 46.47 -30.41 -10.75
#